data_AF-W2SL18-F1
#
_entry.id   AF-W2SL18-F1
#
_cell.length_a   1.000
_cell.length_b   1.000
_cell.length_c   1.000
_cell.angle_alpha   90.00
_cell.angle_beta   90.00
_cell.angle_gamma   90.00
#
_symmetry.space_group_name_H-M   'P 1'
#
loop_
_entity.id
_entity.type
_entity.pdbx_description
1 polymer ?
#
loop_
_entity_poly.entity_id
_entity_poly.type
_entity_poly.pdbx_seq_one_letter_code
_entity_poly.pdbx_strand_id
1 'polypeptide(L)'
;MELEAFSFAKYQQTPKEGRGIISFEGDYPGDLMMVLDTFLRNQTAVQQMIYPFATRYGCWMRLLNKVKPYQAKFYCVYDRKPMACEKDSDCIYQPAECRKSLCYLKSK
;
A
#
# COMPACT_ATOMS: atom_id res chain seq x y z
N MET A 1 9.01 -33.40 -2.43
CA MET A 1 8.82 -32.14 -1.69
C MET A 1 8.85 -31.04 -2.73
N GLU A 2 7.72 -30.85 -3.41
CA GLU A 2 7.60 -29.85 -4.45
C GLU A 2 7.51 -28.49 -3.77
N LEU A 3 8.52 -27.66 -3.99
CA LEU A 3 8.46 -26.23 -3.73
C LEU A 3 7.36 -25.69 -4.64
N GLU A 4 6.14 -25.59 -4.12
CA GLU A 4 5.07 -24.90 -4.81
C GLU A 4 5.54 -23.46 -5.07
N ALA A 5 5.94 -23.21 -6.31
CA ALA A 5 6.22 -21.89 -6.81
C ALA A 5 5.02 -21.01 -6.46
N PHE A 6 5.27 -20.00 -5.62
CA PHE A 6 4.32 -18.97 -5.24
C PHE A 6 3.73 -18.35 -6.52
N SER A 7 2.59 -18.89 -6.95
CA SER A 7 1.94 -18.48 -8.19
C SER A 7 1.36 -17.08 -8.00
N PHE A 8 2.08 -16.09 -8.52
CA PHE A 8 1.68 -14.68 -8.56
C PHE A 8 0.30 -14.45 -9.20
N ALA A 9 -0.15 -15.38 -10.05
CA ALA A 9 -1.47 -15.31 -10.68
C ALA A 9 -2.63 -15.45 -9.67
N LYS A 10 -2.42 -16.13 -8.53
CA LYS A 10 -3.45 -16.27 -7.49
C LYS A 10 -3.66 -15.00 -6.66
N TYR A 11 -2.66 -14.14 -6.52
CA TYR A 11 -2.79 -12.89 -5.74
C TYR A 11 -3.15 -11.67 -6.59
N GLN A 12 -3.06 -11.79 -7.92
CA GLN A 12 -3.69 -10.84 -8.85
C GLN A 12 -5.22 -10.97 -8.87
N GLN A 13 -5.78 -12.03 -8.28
CA GLN A 13 -7.21 -12.22 -8.11
C GLN A 13 -7.61 -11.58 -6.78
N THR A 14 -8.11 -10.35 -6.85
CA THR A 14 -8.83 -9.60 -5.78
C THR A 14 -8.25 -9.75 -4.36
N PRO A 15 -7.58 -8.74 -3.77
CA PRO A 15 -7.29 -8.75 -2.33
C PRO A 15 -8.50 -9.22 -1.53
N LYS A 16 -8.29 -10.12 -0.55
CA LYS A 16 -9.32 -10.42 0.45
C LYS A 16 -9.92 -9.10 0.95
N GLU A 17 -11.25 -9.04 1.06
CA GLU A 17 -11.96 -7.85 1.53
C GLU A 17 -11.30 -7.29 2.80
N GLY A 18 -11.09 -5.98 2.83
CA GLY A 18 -10.44 -5.29 3.94
C GLY A 18 -8.91 -5.17 3.88
N ARG A 19 -8.23 -5.81 2.91
CA ARG A 19 -6.77 -5.61 2.71
C ARG A 19 -6.46 -4.30 2.00
N GLY A 20 -5.41 -3.64 2.47
CA GLY A 20 -4.85 -2.46 1.83
C GLY A 20 -3.92 -2.82 0.69
N ILE A 21 -4.02 -2.17 -0.46
CA ILE A 21 -3.06 -2.34 -1.56
C ILE A 21 -2.53 -0.98 -2.00
N ILE A 22 -1.21 -0.89 -2.10
CA ILE A 22 -0.53 0.12 -2.89
C ILE A 22 0.23 -0.56 -4.01
N SER A 23 0.21 0.06 -5.18
CA SER A 23 1.09 -0.31 -6.28
C SER A 23 1.63 0.94 -6.93
N PHE A 24 2.90 0.93 -7.27
CA PHE A 24 3.51 2.02 -7.99
C PHE A 24 4.49 1.50 -9.01
N GLU A 25 4.62 2.25 -10.09
CA GLU A 25 5.45 1.93 -11.23
C GLU A 25 6.26 3.18 -11.55
N GLY A 26 7.54 3.00 -11.84
CA GLY A 26 8.40 4.12 -12.17
C GLY A 26 9.58 3.70 -13.00
N ASP A 27 10.01 4.66 -13.80
CA ASP A 27 11.25 4.58 -14.56
C ASP A 27 12.42 4.91 -13.62
N TYR A 28 13.54 4.21 -13.78
CA TYR A 28 14.76 4.42 -13.02
C TYR A 28 16.00 4.31 -13.92
N PRO A 29 16.98 5.21 -13.76
CA PRO A 29 18.19 5.22 -14.59
C PRO A 29 19.22 4.15 -14.20
N GLY A 30 18.94 3.37 -13.16
CA GLY A 30 19.86 2.40 -12.55
C GLY A 30 19.81 2.42 -11.02
N ASP A 31 19.33 3.51 -10.43
CA ASP A 31 19.04 3.62 -9.00
C ASP A 31 17.52 3.49 -8.75
N LEU A 32 17.14 2.38 -8.15
CA LEU A 32 15.75 2.05 -7.86
C LEU A 32 15.15 2.92 -6.75
N MET A 33 15.99 3.54 -5.90
CA MET A 33 15.52 4.42 -4.83
C MET A 33 14.81 5.66 -5.37
N MET A 34 15.16 6.12 -6.58
CA MET A 34 14.50 7.27 -7.23
C MET A 34 13.00 7.02 -7.49
N VAL A 35 12.58 5.76 -7.64
CA VAL A 35 11.17 5.41 -7.80
C VAL A 35 10.38 5.64 -6.51
N LEU A 36 11.02 5.48 -5.35
CA LEU A 36 10.39 5.68 -4.04
C LEU A 36 10.02 7.15 -3.79
N ASP A 37 10.84 8.09 -4.25
CA ASP A 37 10.54 9.53 -4.10
C ASP A 37 9.28 9.96 -4.86
N THR A 38 9.06 9.38 -6.04
CA THR A 38 7.84 9.61 -6.82
C THR A 38 6.64 9.00 -6.09
N PHE A 39 6.84 7.86 -5.46
CA PHE A 39 5.82 7.17 -4.70
C PHE A 39 5.39 7.92 -3.43
N LEU A 40 6.32 8.52 -2.67
CA LEU A 40 6.01 9.31 -1.48
C LEU A 40 5.16 10.56 -1.77
N ARG A 41 5.04 10.99 -3.04
CA ARG A 41 4.17 12.08 -3.46
C ARG A 41 2.71 11.65 -3.68
N ASN A 42 2.43 10.35 -3.76
CA ASN A 42 1.07 9.84 -3.93
C ASN A 42 0.33 9.81 -2.57
N GLN A 43 -0.53 10.80 -2.33
CA GLN A 43 -1.25 10.96 -1.06
C GLN A 43 -2.09 9.73 -0.68
N THR A 44 -2.74 9.08 -1.64
CA THR A 44 -3.56 7.87 -1.39
C THR A 44 -2.70 6.71 -0.92
N ALA A 45 -1.50 6.56 -1.51
CA ALA A 45 -0.57 5.53 -1.07
C ALA A 45 0.02 5.86 0.31
N VAL A 46 0.32 7.14 0.57
CA VAL A 46 0.79 7.61 1.87
C VAL A 46 -0.24 7.33 2.96
N GLN A 47 -1.54 7.55 2.70
CA GLN A 47 -2.60 7.23 3.64
C GLN A 47 -2.61 5.77 4.08
N GLN A 48 -2.35 4.83 3.15
CA GLN A 48 -2.21 3.41 3.48
C GLN A 48 -0.96 3.12 4.31
N MET A 49 0.17 3.76 4.00
CA MET A 49 1.43 3.56 4.72
C MET A 49 1.39 4.04 6.16
N ILE A 50 0.75 5.19 6.40
CA ILE A 50 0.66 5.81 7.72
C ILE A 50 -0.56 5.33 8.51
N TYR A 51 -1.34 4.37 7.98
CA TYR A 51 -2.57 3.93 8.62
C TYR A 51 -2.25 3.20 9.94
N PRO A 52 -2.63 3.75 11.11
CA PRO A 52 -2.12 3.27 12.40
C PRO A 52 -2.62 1.87 12.79
N PHE A 53 -3.68 1.38 12.14
CA PHE A 53 -4.23 0.05 12.43
C PHE A 53 -3.73 -1.03 11.48
N ALA A 54 -2.96 -0.69 10.44
CA ALA A 54 -2.23 -1.69 9.68
C ALA A 54 -1.02 -2.14 10.49
N THR A 55 -0.97 -3.42 10.85
CA THR A 55 0.11 -3.98 11.71
C THR A 55 1.04 -4.91 10.96
N ARG A 56 0.62 -5.36 9.77
CA ARG A 56 1.38 -6.31 8.95
C ARG A 56 1.31 -5.87 7.51
N TYR A 57 2.47 -5.86 6.86
CA TYR A 57 2.56 -5.61 5.44
C TYR A 57 3.62 -6.50 4.81
N GLY A 58 3.48 -6.75 3.51
CA GLY A 58 4.47 -7.43 2.69
C GLY A 58 4.55 -6.74 1.34
N CYS A 59 5.77 -6.54 0.85
CA CYS A 59 6.02 -5.92 -0.44
C CYS A 59 6.77 -6.87 -1.37
N TRP A 60 6.54 -6.73 -2.66
CA TRP A 60 7.35 -7.35 -3.70
C TRP A 60 7.53 -6.38 -4.86
N MET A 61 8.55 -6.65 -5.67
CA MET A 61 8.80 -5.88 -6.89
C MET A 61 8.89 -6.79 -8.11
N ARG A 62 8.60 -6.21 -9.26
CA ARG A 62 8.82 -6.80 -10.58
C ARG A 62 9.62 -5.82 -11.42
N LEU A 63 10.78 -6.25 -11.91
CA LEU A 63 11.49 -5.54 -12.96
C LEU A 63 10.79 -5.81 -14.29
N LEU A 64 10.49 -4.75 -15.04
CA LEU A 64 9.85 -4.84 -16.35
C LEU A 64 10.93 -4.84 -17.42
N ASN A 65 10.74 -5.64 -18.46
CA ASN A 65 11.73 -5.82 -19.52
C ASN A 65 11.71 -4.63 -20.51
N LYS A 66 12.25 -3.49 -20.07
CA LYS A 66 12.50 -2.28 -20.86
C LYS A 66 13.99 -1.97 -20.91
N VAL A 67 14.49 -1.59 -22.09
CA VAL A 67 15.93 -1.48 -22.37
C VAL A 67 16.55 -0.15 -21.89
N LYS A 68 15.76 0.92 -21.73
CA LYS A 68 16.03 2.13 -20.93
C LYS A 68 14.93 3.18 -21.21
N PRO A 69 14.53 4.01 -20.22
CA PRO A 69 14.85 3.85 -18.80
C PRO A 69 14.34 2.50 -18.29
N TYR A 70 15.06 1.91 -17.34
CA TYR A 70 14.62 0.66 -16.71
C TYR A 70 13.33 0.94 -15.98
N GLN A 71 12.42 -0.03 -15.92
CA GLN A 71 11.13 0.18 -15.30
C GLN A 71 10.89 -0.89 -14.25
N ALA A 72 10.41 -0.46 -13.08
CA ALA A 72 10.09 -1.35 -11.99
C ALA A 72 8.66 -1.09 -11.51
N LYS A 73 8.02 -2.17 -11.05
CA LYS A 73 6.70 -2.13 -10.45
C LYS A 73 6.73 -2.74 -9.07
N PHE A 74 6.29 -1.96 -8.10
CA PHE A 74 6.21 -2.34 -6.71
C PHE A 74 4.77 -2.57 -6.31
N TYR A 75 4.61 -3.50 -5.39
CA TYR A 75 3.34 -3.83 -4.78
C TYR A 75 3.55 -4.02 -3.29
N CYS A 76 2.69 -3.44 -2.47
CA CYS A 76 2.62 -3.79 -1.06
C CYS A 76 1.17 -4.06 -0.68
N VAL A 77 1.02 -5.10 0.15
CA VAL A 77 -0.26 -5.52 0.68
C VAL A 77 -0.21 -5.37 2.20
N TYR A 78 -1.23 -4.69 2.74
CA TYR A 78 -1.41 -4.43 4.16
C TYR A 78 -2.56 -5.29 4.69
N ASP A 79 -2.47 -5.67 5.96
CA ASP A 79 -3.53 -6.39 6.65
C ASP A 79 -4.83 -5.61 6.81
N ARG A 80 -4.76 -4.28 6.83
CA ARG A 80 -5.94 -3.41 6.86
C ARG A 80 -5.85 -2.28 5.86
N LYS A 81 -6.98 -2.01 5.20
CA LYS A 81 -7.20 -0.82 4.39
C LYS A 81 -7.67 0.34 5.28
N PRO A 82 -7.17 1.57 5.08
CA PRO A 82 -7.71 2.73 5.76
C PRO A 82 -9.18 2.92 5.38
N MET A 83 -9.98 3.25 6.39
CA MET A 83 -11.33 3.74 6.20
C MET A 83 -11.26 5.24 5.99
N ALA A 84 -11.82 5.69 4.87
CA ALA A 84 -12.04 7.10 4.64
C ALA A 84 -13.10 7.61 5.62
N CYS A 85 -12.90 8.80 6.16
CA CYS A 85 -13.87 9.49 6.98
C CYS A 85 -13.98 10.95 6.53
N GLU A 86 -15.15 11.56 6.72
CA GLU A 86 -15.35 13.00 6.59
C GLU A 86 -15.59 13.64 7.96
N LYS A 87 -16.17 12.89 8.90
CA LYS A 87 -16.50 13.31 10.26
C LYS A 87 -16.10 12.24 11.27
N ASP A 88 -15.94 12.64 12.54
CA ASP A 88 -15.63 11.72 13.65
C ASP A 88 -16.63 10.57 13.80
N SER A 89 -17.90 10.80 13.42
CA SER A 89 -18.98 9.81 13.45
C SER A 89 -18.80 8.66 12.45
N ASP A 90 -18.01 8.87 11.40
CA ASP A 90 -17.82 7.88 10.34
C ASP A 90 -16.82 6.79 10.78
N CYS A 91 -16.15 6.99 11.91
CA CYS A 91 -15.18 6.07 12.47
C CYS A 91 -15.87 4.97 13.28
N ILE A 92 -15.65 3.72 12.90
CA ILE A 92 -16.27 2.53 13.52
C ILE A 92 -15.81 2.23 14.95
N TYR A 93 -14.68 2.79 15.38
CA TYR A 93 -14.17 2.67 16.75
C TYR A 93 -14.34 3.99 17.47
N GLN A 94 -14.68 3.94 18.76
CA GLN A 94 -14.82 5.13 19.60
C GLN A 94 -14.05 4.93 20.91
N PRO A 95 -13.41 5.98 21.45
CA PRO A 95 -13.39 7.35 20.94
C PRO A 95 -12.40 7.53 19.76
N ALA A 96 -12.87 8.11 18.64
CA ALA A 96 -12.04 8.40 17.48
C ALA A 96 -12.21 9.82 16.94
N GLU A 97 -11.19 10.30 16.23
CA GLU A 97 -11.20 11.54 15.45
C GLU A 97 -10.92 11.26 13.97
N CYS A 98 -11.62 11.99 13.09
CA CYS A 98 -11.33 11.99 11.66
C CYS A 98 -10.32 13.09 11.33
N ARG A 99 -9.11 12.70 10.91
CA ARG A 99 -8.04 13.63 10.54
C ARG A 99 -7.44 13.27 9.19
N LYS A 100 -7.37 14.22 8.26
CA LYS A 100 -6.86 13.99 6.88
C LYS A 100 -7.54 12.79 6.18
N SER A 101 -8.85 12.67 6.36
CA SER A 101 -9.69 11.57 5.86
C SER A 101 -9.32 10.18 6.40
N LEU A 102 -8.65 10.12 7.54
CA LEU A 102 -8.30 8.88 8.24
C LEU A 102 -8.79 8.94 9.69
N CYS A 103 -9.32 7.83 10.17
CA CYS A 103 -9.72 7.71 11.57
C CYS A 103 -8.50 7.44 12.48
N TYR A 104 -8.39 8.14 13.59
CA TYR A 104 -7.38 7.94 14.64
C TYR A 104 -8.08 7.74 16.00
N LEU A 105 -7.46 7.00 16.93
CA LEU A 105 -7.95 6.95 18.31
C LEU A 105 -7.70 8.29 18.98
N LYS A 106 -8.71 8.84 19.67
CA LYS A 106 -8.50 10.00 20.54
C LYS A 106 -7.64 9.55 21.72
N SER A 107 -6.42 10.07 21.81
CA SER A 107 -5.58 9.91 23.01
C SER A 107 -6.30 10.57 24.20
N LYS A 108 -6.36 9.85 25.33
CA LYS A 108 -6.90 10.37 26.59
C LYS A 108 -6.09 11.54 27.13
#